data_AF-A0A3N0I3F4-F1
#
_entry.id   AF-A0A3N0I3F4-F1
#
_cell.length_a   1.000
_cell.length_b   1.000
_cell.length_c   1.000
_cell.angle_alpha   90.00
_cell.angle_beta   90.00
_cell.angle_gamma   90.00
#
_symmetry.space_group_name_H-M   'P 1'
#
loop_
_entity.id
_entity.type
_entity.pdbx_description
1 polymer ?
#
loop_
_entity_poly.entity_id
_entity_poly.type
_entity_poly.pdbx_seq_one_letter_code
_entity_poly.pdbx_strand_id
1 'polypeptide(L)'
;MHMKYDYYNHTNVFKPGYNVQMGSSNGYIRHIYVSGDANDRNTYIPFMEGYHRAYGCFPRKTPADAGYGSYDNYCYCKEHDIELYVKYIPCTKNRKRSRTRTGSGAIG
;
A
#
# COMPACT_ATOMS: atom_id res chain seq x y z
N MET A 1 4.28 -1.36 -12.80
CA MET A 1 3.12 -0.63 -13.34
C MET A 1 2.95 -0.86 -14.84
N HIS A 2 1.72 -0.79 -15.36
CA HIS A 2 1.47 -0.90 -16.80
C HIS A 2 1.29 0.50 -17.40
N MET A 3 2.28 0.95 -18.15
CA MET A 3 2.24 2.25 -18.84
C MET A 3 1.24 2.21 -20.00
N LYS A 4 0.63 3.36 -20.32
CA LYS A 4 -0.22 3.46 -21.51
C LYS A 4 0.58 3.14 -22.77
N TYR A 5 -0.08 2.52 -23.74
CA TYR A 5 0.52 2.29 -25.05
C TYR A 5 0.93 3.63 -25.67
N ASP A 6 2.17 3.71 -26.13
CA ASP A 6 2.68 4.89 -26.81
C ASP A 6 2.43 4.73 -28.31
N TYR A 7 1.42 5.45 -28.81
CA TYR A 7 1.03 5.40 -30.21
C TYR A 7 2.16 5.81 -31.17
N TYR A 8 3.06 6.70 -30.76
CA TYR A 8 4.16 7.18 -31.61
C TYR A 8 5.43 6.33 -31.51
N ASN A 9 5.49 5.41 -30.54
CA ASN A 9 6.63 4.53 -30.33
C ASN A 9 6.23 3.07 -30.59
N HIS A 10 6.27 2.69 -31.87
CA HIS A 10 5.84 1.38 -32.40
C HIS A 10 6.80 0.22 -32.10
N THR A 11 7.67 0.34 -31.10
CA THR A 11 8.72 -0.65 -30.82
C THR A 11 8.21 -1.86 -30.02
N ASN A 12 6.96 -1.86 -29.55
CA ASN A 12 6.38 -2.85 -28.62
C ASN A 12 7.21 -3.07 -27.33
N VAL A 13 8.16 -2.19 -27.04
CA VAL A 13 8.95 -2.22 -25.80
C VAL A 13 8.16 -1.50 -24.72
N PHE A 14 7.77 -2.25 -23.68
CA PHE A 14 7.14 -1.65 -22.51
C PHE A 14 8.11 -0.69 -21.81
N LYS A 15 7.68 0.57 -21.67
CA LYS A 15 8.42 1.55 -20.87
C LYS A 15 8.40 1.11 -19.41
N PRO A 16 9.55 1.11 -18.71
CA PRO A 16 9.57 0.79 -17.29
C PRO A 16 8.82 1.89 -16.52
N GLY A 17 7.84 1.48 -15.70
CA GLY A 17 7.04 2.39 -14.88
C GLY A 17 7.28 2.10 -13.40
N TYR A 18 7.73 3.11 -12.65
CA TYR A 18 8.08 3.01 -11.24
C TYR A 18 7.23 3.92 -10.37
N ASN A 19 6.82 3.38 -9.22
CA ASN A 19 6.06 4.09 -8.22
C ASN A 19 7.04 4.80 -7.29
N VAL A 20 7.01 6.12 -7.31
CA VAL A 20 7.96 6.96 -6.58
C VAL A 20 7.27 7.54 -5.36
N GLN A 21 7.73 7.15 -4.18
CA GLN A 21 7.28 7.68 -2.91
C GLN A 21 8.28 8.70 -2.38
N MET A 22 7.77 9.82 -1.89
CA MET A 22 8.57 10.91 -1.36
C MET A 22 8.03 11.36 0.00
N GLY A 23 8.90 11.39 1.00
CA GLY A 23 8.59 11.95 2.31
C GLY A 23 9.24 13.31 2.47
N SER A 24 8.48 14.29 2.90
CA SER A 24 8.97 15.64 3.18
C SER A 24 8.73 16.04 4.64
N SER A 25 9.62 16.86 5.19
CA SER A 25 9.53 17.39 6.55
C SER A 25 10.23 18.74 6.62
N ASN A 26 9.57 19.73 7.26
CA ASN A 26 10.06 21.10 7.43
C ASN A 26 10.56 21.76 6.13
N GLY A 27 9.85 21.52 5.01
CA GLY A 27 10.20 22.10 3.70
C GLY A 27 11.29 21.36 2.92
N TYR A 28 11.79 20.23 3.42
CA TYR A 28 12.81 19.44 2.73
C TYR A 28 12.32 18.03 2.42
N ILE A 29 12.80 17.46 1.32
CA ILE A 29 12.65 16.03 1.03
C ILE A 29 13.61 15.27 1.94
N ARG A 30 13.08 14.34 2.72
CA ARG A 30 13.86 13.52 3.66
C ARG A 30 14.22 12.16 3.08
N HIS A 31 13.32 11.57 2.31
CA HIS A 31 13.55 10.23 1.78
C HIS A 31 12.74 10.03 0.50
N ILE A 32 13.32 9.31 -0.45
CA ILE A 32 12.70 8.93 -1.71
C ILE A 32 12.84 7.41 -1.86
N TYR A 33 11.75 6.75 -2.20
CA TYR A 33 11.74 5.33 -2.50
C TYR A 33 11.15 5.11 -3.89
N VAL A 34 11.81 4.30 -4.71
CA VAL A 34 11.38 3.98 -6.07
C VAL A 34 11.08 2.49 -6.11
N SER A 35 9.81 2.13 -6.32
CA SER A 35 9.37 0.73 -6.41
C SER A 35 8.89 0.37 -7.82
N GLY A 36 9.05 -0.90 -8.20
CA GLY A 36 8.36 -1.47 -9.36
C GLY A 36 6.89 -1.86 -9.08
N ASP A 37 6.49 -1.85 -7.80
CA ASP A 37 5.15 -2.21 -7.36
C ASP A 37 4.10 -1.27 -7.95
N ALA A 38 2.98 -1.86 -8.37
CA ALA A 38 1.86 -1.08 -8.88
C ALA A 38 0.98 -0.46 -7.77
N ASN A 39 1.16 -0.87 -6.51
CA ASN A 39 0.28 -0.50 -5.40
C ASN A 39 1.08 0.18 -4.29
N ASP A 40 0.59 1.32 -3.80
CA ASP A 40 1.23 2.09 -2.73
C ASP A 40 1.31 1.33 -1.40
N ARG A 41 0.36 0.42 -1.18
CA ARG A 41 0.23 -0.37 0.05
C ARG A 41 1.52 -1.12 0.42
N ASN A 42 2.22 -1.68 -0.56
CA ASN A 42 3.44 -2.46 -0.36
C ASN A 42 4.71 -1.58 -0.23
N THR A 43 4.60 -0.29 -0.55
CA THR A 43 5.75 0.62 -0.61
C THR A 43 6.05 1.32 0.72
N TYR A 44 5.09 1.30 1.66
CA TYR A 44 5.21 2.01 2.94
C TYR A 44 6.33 1.47 3.84
N ILE A 45 6.32 0.16 4.12
CA ILE A 45 7.31 -0.47 5.01
C ILE A 45 8.72 -0.31 4.42
N PRO A 46 8.97 -0.64 3.13
CA PRO A 46 10.29 -0.39 2.52
C PRO A 46 10.72 1.08 2.57
N PHE A 47 9.78 2.02 2.43
CA PHE A 47 10.07 3.45 2.56
C PHE A 47 10.53 3.80 3.98
N MET A 48 9.85 3.30 5.02
CA MET A 48 10.19 3.56 6.42
C MET A 48 11.51 2.90 6.83
N GLU A 49 11.77 1.68 6.38
CA GLU A 49 13.06 1.01 6.58
C GLU A 49 14.21 1.77 5.90
N GLY A 50 13.98 2.30 4.69
CA GLY A 50 14.93 3.19 4.01
C GLY A 50 15.22 4.45 4.81
N TYR A 51 14.18 5.10 5.34
CA TYR A 51 14.31 6.27 6.22
C TYR A 51 15.08 5.91 7.49
N HIS A 52 14.75 4.80 8.15
CA HIS A 52 15.40 4.35 9.38
C HIS A 52 16.88 4.06 9.16
N ARG A 53 17.24 3.42 8.05
CA ARG A 53 18.66 3.21 7.70
C ARG A 53 19.41 4.51 7.46
N ALA A 54 18.76 5.54 6.92
CA ALA A 54 19.38 6.83 6.66
C ALA A 54 19.57 7.70 7.92
N TYR A 55 18.62 7.65 8.85
CA TYR A 55 18.57 8.56 10.01
C TYR A 55 18.77 7.88 11.37
N GLY A 56 18.77 6.54 11.42
CA GLY A 56 18.85 5.74 12.64
C GLY A 56 17.59 5.78 13.51
N CYS A 57 16.53 6.44 13.06
CA CYS A 57 15.28 6.60 13.78
C CYS A 57 14.07 6.59 12.84
N PHE A 58 12.89 6.27 13.37
CA PHE A 58 11.63 6.39 12.65
C PHE A 58 11.02 7.79 12.81
N PRO A 59 10.25 8.28 11.83
CA PRO A 59 9.52 9.53 12.00
C PRO A 59 8.43 9.38 13.07
N ARG A 60 8.29 10.39 13.94
CA ARG A 60 7.26 10.35 15.00
C ARG A 60 5.84 10.41 14.44
N LYS A 61 5.64 11.12 13.34
CA LYS A 61 4.35 11.32 12.69
C LYS A 61 4.50 11.09 11.20
N THR A 62 3.64 10.23 10.64
CA THR A 62 3.59 10.01 9.20
C THR A 62 2.16 10.17 8.69
N PRO A 63 1.76 11.40 8.27
CA PRO A 63 0.58 11.56 7.45
C PRO A 63 0.84 10.95 6.07
N ALA A 64 0.02 9.99 5.67
CA ALA A 64 0.06 9.40 4.34
C ALA A 64 -1.36 9.24 3.78
N ASP A 65 -1.47 9.11 2.46
CA ASP A 65 -2.75 8.94 1.77
C ASP A 65 -3.44 7.61 2.13
N ALA A 66 -4.76 7.54 1.93
CA ALA A 66 -5.59 6.36 2.17
C ALA A 66 -5.14 5.13 1.37
N GLY A 67 -4.43 5.32 0.24
CA GLY A 67 -3.82 4.22 -0.53
C GLY A 67 -2.86 3.34 0.28
N TYR A 68 -2.21 3.92 1.30
CA TYR A 68 -1.33 3.21 2.22
C TYR A 68 -2.06 2.45 3.34
N GLY A 69 -3.38 2.62 3.47
CA GLY A 69 -4.16 2.10 4.57
C GLY A 69 -4.34 0.59 4.52
N SER A 70 -3.45 -0.15 5.19
CA SER A 70 -3.49 -1.61 5.34
C SER A 70 -3.36 -2.06 6.78
N TYR A 71 -3.81 -3.29 7.06
CA TYR A 71 -3.62 -3.91 8.37
C TYR A 71 -2.12 -4.05 8.68
N ASP A 72 -1.34 -4.51 7.70
CA ASP A 72 0.10 -4.72 7.87
C ASP A 72 0.85 -3.40 8.15
N ASN A 73 0.54 -2.33 7.40
CA ASN A 73 1.14 -1.01 7.61
C ASN A 73 0.70 -0.41 8.94
N TYR A 74 -0.54 -0.68 9.36
CA TYR A 74 -1.05 -0.25 10.66
C TYR A 74 -0.30 -0.94 11.81
N CYS A 75 -0.16 -2.27 11.74
CA CYS A 75 0.60 -3.05 12.71
C CYS A 75 2.06 -2.60 12.78
N TYR A 76 2.70 -2.38 11.63
CA TYR A 76 4.06 -1.87 11.55
C TYR A 76 4.21 -0.50 12.26
N CYS A 77 3.30 0.45 12.02
CA CYS A 77 3.37 1.74 12.71
C CYS A 77 3.19 1.59 14.23
N LYS A 78 2.35 0.66 14.69
CA LYS A 78 2.17 0.37 16.12
C LYS A 78 3.42 -0.22 16.76
N GLU A 79 4.11 -1.12 16.07
CA GLU A 79 5.32 -1.77 16.56
C GLU A 79 6.51 -0.81 16.67
N HIS A 80 6.58 0.19 15.78
CA HIS A 80 7.67 1.17 15.73
C HIS A 80 7.34 2.54 16.36
N ASP A 81 6.26 2.62 17.16
CA ASP A 81 5.80 3.84 17.83
C ASP A 81 5.60 5.06 16.88
N ILE A 82 5.17 4.80 15.65
CA ILE A 82 4.87 5.82 14.65
C ILE A 82 3.41 6.26 14.81
N GLU A 83 3.17 7.56 14.97
CA GLU A 83 1.81 8.10 15.12
C GLU A 83 1.01 7.90 13.83
N LEU A 84 -0.14 7.22 13.98
CA LEU A 84 -0.98 6.73 12.90
C LEU A 84 -1.97 7.80 12.43
N TYR A 85 -1.81 8.22 11.17
CA TYR A 85 -2.75 9.13 10.50
C TYR A 85 -3.48 8.49 9.30
N VAL A 86 -3.10 7.27 8.94
CA VAL A 86 -3.71 6.54 7.82
C VAL A 86 -4.90 5.72 8.32
N LYS A 87 -6.10 6.03 7.83
CA LYS A 87 -7.31 5.30 8.20
C LYS A 87 -7.31 3.91 7.54
N TYR A 88 -7.17 2.87 8.34
CA TYR A 88 -7.52 1.52 7.92
C TYR A 88 -9.04 1.34 8.00
N ILE A 89 -9.69 1.11 6.87
CA ILE A 89 -11.09 0.67 6.83
C ILE A 89 -11.06 -0.86 6.91
N PRO A 90 -11.45 -1.50 8.02
CA PRO A 90 -11.67 -2.93 8.02
C PRO A 90 -12.77 -3.20 7.00
N CYS A 91 -12.41 -3.81 5.86
CA CYS A 91 -13.41 -4.28 4.91
C CYS A 91 -14.31 -5.26 5.67
N THR A 92 -15.54 -4.85 5.97
CA THR A 92 -16.58 -5.72 6.50
C THR A 92 -16.93 -6.76 5.43
N LYS A 93 -16.11 -7.81 5.32
CA LYS A 93 -16.40 -8.95 4.46
C LYS A 93 -16.04 -10.28 5.12
N ASN A 94 -16.36 -10.39 6.41
CA ASN A 94 -16.85 -11.65 6.97
C ASN A 94 -18.37 -11.72 6.84
N ARG A 95 -18.90 -11.64 5.61
CA ARG A 95 -20.24 -12.17 5.37
C ARG A 95 -20.08 -13.68 5.33
N LYS A 96 -20.21 -14.31 6.50
CA LYS A 96 -20.39 -15.76 6.64
C LYS A 96 -21.36 -16.20 5.56
N ARG A 97 -20.87 -16.85 4.50
CA ARG A 97 -21.73 -17.64 3.63
C ARG A 97 -21.80 -19.02 4.27
N SER A 98 -22.51 -19.11 5.40
CA SER A 98 -23.06 -20.40 5.81
C SER A 98 -24.04 -20.79 4.70
N ARG A 99 -23.60 -21.66 3.79
CA ARG A 99 -24.51 -22.40 2.92
C ARG A 99 -25.38 -23.27 3.83
N THR A 100 -26.50 -22.72 4.31
CA THR A 100 -27.61 -23.56 4.76
C THR A 100 -28.11 -24.30 3.52
N ARG A 101 -27.75 -25.57 3.40
CA ARG A 101 -28.42 -26.51 2.51
C ARG A 101 -29.85 -26.69 3.05
N THR A 102 -30.75 -25.79 2.71
CA THR A 102 -32.18 -26.06 2.71
C THR A 102 -32.52 -26.73 1.38
N GLY A 103 -32.46 -28.06 1.36
CA GLY A 103 -33.11 -28.87 0.34
C GLY A 103 -34.36 -29.47 0.97
N SER A 104 -35.50 -28.82 0.75
CA SER A 104 -36.83 -29.41 0.94
C SER A 104 -37.30 -29.91 -0.43
N GLY A 105 -37.81 -31.15 -0.49
CA GLY A 105 -38.83 -31.54 -1.45
C GLY A 105 -38.43 -32.48 -2.60
N ALA A 106 -38.85 -33.75 -2.44
CA ALA A 106 -39.55 -34.61 -3.42
C ALA A 106 -38.86 -35.03 -4.74
N ILE A 107 -38.62 -36.33 -4.94
CA ILE A 107 -39.48 -37.32 -5.64
C ILE A 107 -38.68 -38.62 -5.88
N GLY A 108 -39.31 -39.78 -5.71
CA GLY A 108 -38.74 -41.12 -5.95
C GLY A 108 -39.26 -42.15 -4.98
#